data_AF-A0A916VPF3-F1
#
_entry.id   AF-A0A916VPF3-F1
#
_cell.length_a   1.000
_cell.length_b   1.000
_cell.length_c   1.000
_cell.angle_alpha   90.00
_cell.angle_beta   90.00
_cell.angle_gamma   90.00
#
_symmetry.space_group_name_H-M   'P 1'
#
loop_
_entity.id
_entity.type
_entity.pdbx_description
1 polymer ?
#
loop_
_entity_poly.entity_id
_entity_poly.type
_entity_poly.pdbx_seq_one_letter_code
_entity_poly.pdbx_strand_id
1 'polypeptide(L)'
;MATIVGTSAGETLRGTAVGDEILGRGGNDNIRGRAGDDLIRGNGGNDSLDGNGGSDTLRGGNGNDQLDGGGGQDLLRGGNGNDDLIGSRGNDTVNGGDGIDTANYADLGEIITLQAVGVVDKGNAGTDQIENIEVIVGATGQDNVIDGTVSGGATSAFDIDLSAQSLTVTGIPGLGNVNFTVENFVNVIGTSNTDTIVGNSSDNLFSGSQGNDTLDGGSGNDTADYSNLGQAITLERAGIINKGTAGTDQILNLETIIGATGQENAIDGSTGTSGVTSFDIDLSQETFTVENIPQLGNQTFEIINFVNATGTSNDDNIVGNESNNVFGGSQGDDTFDGQGGDDTVDYSDLGQAVTLERGGVINKGSAGTDNILEIETIIGAQGQDNAIDGSTGISGQTSFVANLANETFTVQNLPGLGNLDFNVVNFVDITGTSQGDDLVGDAEENELRGEGGRDTLVGGAGNDRIFGGRGRDRLTGVDLNSANPGAGEIDIINGNNGRDTIVLGDGSNVFYSFNGSSDFADIQDFETGQDTIELTGNSGDYFFNSDNTAIFLSANNDLIAEFTNGSFNQGDLIFV
;
A
#
# COMPACT_ATOMS: atom_id res chain seq x y z
N MET A 1 -50.03 -34.40 25.71
CA MET A 1 -49.48 -34.56 27.06
C MET A 1 -49.88 -35.89 27.63
N ALA A 2 -49.17 -36.91 27.17
CA ALA A 2 -49.04 -38.18 27.85
C ALA A 2 -47.84 -38.13 28.79
N THR A 3 -47.89 -38.89 29.89
CA THR A 3 -46.75 -39.10 30.77
C THR A 3 -46.28 -40.54 30.58
N ILE A 4 -45.01 -40.73 30.21
CA ILE A 4 -44.39 -42.02 29.95
C ILE A 4 -43.26 -42.20 30.96
N VAL A 5 -43.27 -43.31 31.70
CA VAL A 5 -42.32 -43.54 32.79
C VAL A 5 -41.68 -44.92 32.63
N GLY A 6 -40.37 -44.93 32.48
CA GLY A 6 -39.50 -46.11 32.46
C GLY A 6 -39.23 -46.70 33.84
N THR A 7 -38.27 -47.61 33.88
CA THR A 7 -37.84 -48.35 35.06
C THR A 7 -36.36 -48.10 35.35
N SER A 8 -35.69 -49.00 36.06
CA SER A 8 -34.25 -48.87 36.36
C SER A 8 -33.39 -49.70 35.41
N ALA A 9 -33.95 -50.13 34.29
CA ALA A 9 -33.29 -50.94 33.28
C ALA A 9 -33.35 -50.17 31.96
N GLY A 10 -32.33 -50.36 31.10
CA GLY A 10 -32.31 -49.69 29.79
C GLY A 10 -33.49 -50.09 28.91
N GLU A 11 -34.19 -49.09 28.40
CA GLU A 11 -35.47 -49.21 27.70
C GLU A 11 -35.49 -48.44 26.38
N THR A 12 -36.50 -48.70 25.56
CA THR A 12 -36.83 -47.84 24.42
C THR A 12 -38.19 -47.20 24.66
N LEU A 13 -38.20 -45.89 24.88
CA LEU A 13 -39.39 -45.10 25.17
C LEU A 13 -39.73 -44.22 23.97
N ARG A 14 -41.02 -44.07 23.66
CA ARG A 14 -41.49 -43.27 22.52
C ARG A 14 -42.72 -42.47 22.89
N GLY A 15 -42.65 -41.16 22.70
CA GLY A 15 -43.74 -40.21 22.79
C GLY A 15 -44.76 -40.35 21.67
N THR A 16 -45.63 -39.37 21.57
CA THR A 16 -46.79 -39.33 20.68
C THR A 16 -46.56 -38.34 19.54
N ALA A 17 -47.50 -37.47 19.22
CA ALA A 17 -47.31 -36.40 18.23
C ALA A 17 -47.81 -35.05 18.79
N VAL A 18 -47.95 -35.01 20.11
CA VAL A 18 -48.30 -33.85 20.91
C VAL A 18 -47.30 -33.82 22.06
N GLY A 19 -47.04 -32.65 22.64
CA GLY A 19 -46.06 -32.54 23.73
C GLY A 19 -46.34 -33.49 24.90
N ASP A 20 -45.32 -34.19 25.34
CA ASP A 20 -45.33 -35.29 26.32
C ASP A 20 -44.32 -35.06 27.46
N GLU A 21 -44.47 -35.81 28.54
CA GLU A 21 -43.47 -35.88 29.62
C GLU A 21 -42.93 -37.31 29.69
N ILE A 22 -41.63 -37.49 29.42
CA ILE A 22 -40.99 -38.80 29.35
C ILE A 22 -39.84 -38.90 30.36
N LEU A 23 -39.87 -39.93 31.20
CA LEU A 23 -38.91 -40.17 32.27
C LEU A 23 -38.28 -41.57 32.15
N GLY A 24 -36.99 -41.67 31.83
CA GLY A 24 -36.23 -42.93 31.76
C GLY A 24 -36.00 -43.56 33.14
N ARG A 25 -35.46 -42.74 34.05
CA ARG A 25 -35.07 -43.00 35.46
C ARG A 25 -33.69 -43.61 35.62
N GLY A 26 -33.46 -44.82 35.15
CA GLY A 26 -32.23 -45.54 35.44
C GLY A 26 -31.93 -46.57 34.36
N GLY A 27 -30.65 -46.81 34.09
CA GLY A 27 -30.24 -47.67 32.97
C GLY A 27 -29.99 -46.83 31.71
N ASN A 28 -29.53 -47.47 30.65
CA ASN A 28 -29.18 -46.78 29.40
C ASN A 28 -30.38 -46.81 28.47
N ASP A 29 -31.10 -45.70 28.37
CA ASP A 29 -32.37 -45.58 27.67
C ASP A 29 -32.22 -45.00 26.26
N ASN A 30 -33.11 -45.40 25.34
CA ASN A 30 -33.29 -44.72 24.05
C ASN A 30 -34.69 -44.09 24.02
N ILE A 31 -34.76 -42.78 24.12
CA ILE A 31 -36.01 -42.03 24.30
C ILE A 31 -36.24 -41.13 23.09
N ARG A 32 -37.44 -41.20 22.51
CA ARG A 32 -37.84 -40.33 21.38
C ARG A 32 -39.13 -39.57 21.68
N GLY A 33 -39.10 -38.25 21.59
CA GLY A 33 -40.25 -37.35 21.77
C GLY A 33 -41.25 -37.43 20.61
N ARG A 34 -40.73 -37.19 19.39
CA ARG A 34 -41.39 -37.19 18.06
C ARG A 34 -41.85 -35.81 17.61
N ALA A 35 -43.07 -35.42 17.94
CA ALA A 35 -43.62 -34.17 17.44
C ALA A 35 -44.34 -33.46 18.58
N GLY A 36 -44.25 -32.14 18.60
CA GLY A 36 -44.79 -31.32 19.67
C GLY A 36 -43.77 -31.11 20.79
N ASP A 37 -44.09 -30.22 21.72
CA ASP A 37 -43.14 -29.72 22.72
C ASP A 37 -43.01 -30.69 23.90
N ASP A 38 -41.94 -31.48 23.92
CA ASP A 38 -41.71 -32.59 24.84
C ASP A 38 -40.76 -32.22 26.00
N LEU A 39 -41.01 -32.80 27.18
CA LEU A 39 -40.09 -32.80 28.31
C LEU A 39 -39.51 -34.20 28.49
N ILE A 40 -38.24 -34.39 28.15
CA ILE A 40 -37.55 -35.68 28.18
C ILE A 40 -36.46 -35.67 29.27
N ARG A 41 -36.43 -36.70 30.11
CA ARG A 41 -35.47 -36.86 31.21
C ARG A 41 -34.91 -38.29 31.27
N GLY A 42 -33.64 -38.48 30.95
CA GLY A 42 -32.94 -39.76 31.09
C GLY A 42 -32.73 -40.16 32.56
N ASN A 43 -32.15 -39.23 33.32
CA ASN A 43 -31.74 -39.26 34.74
C ASN A 43 -30.49 -40.05 35.06
N GLY A 44 -30.36 -41.32 34.73
CA GLY A 44 -29.24 -42.11 35.25
C GLY A 44 -28.89 -43.27 34.36
N GLY A 45 -27.64 -43.37 33.95
CA GLY A 45 -27.21 -44.27 32.89
C GLY A 45 -26.78 -43.45 31.69
N ASN A 46 -26.30 -44.11 30.64
CA ASN A 46 -25.88 -43.44 29.42
C ASN A 46 -27.05 -43.49 28.43
N ASP A 47 -27.78 -42.39 28.35
CA ASP A 47 -29.04 -42.27 27.65
C ASP A 47 -28.87 -41.68 26.24
N SER A 48 -29.78 -42.00 25.33
CA SER A 48 -29.89 -41.41 24.00
C SER A 48 -31.27 -40.79 23.87
N LEU A 49 -31.32 -39.46 23.85
CA LEU A 49 -32.53 -38.65 23.89
C LEU A 49 -32.70 -37.89 22.56
N ASP A 50 -33.85 -38.04 21.92
CA ASP A 50 -34.15 -37.44 20.62
C ASP A 50 -35.53 -36.75 20.66
N GLY A 51 -35.57 -35.41 20.65
CA GLY A 51 -36.78 -34.60 20.65
C GLY A 51 -37.58 -34.71 19.35
N ASN A 52 -36.85 -34.84 18.22
CA ASN A 52 -37.30 -34.79 16.84
C ASN A 52 -37.85 -33.44 16.37
N GLY A 53 -39.01 -32.97 16.83
CA GLY A 53 -39.61 -31.77 16.25
C GLY A 53 -40.60 -31.09 17.17
N GLY A 54 -40.41 -29.81 17.43
CA GLY A 54 -41.13 -29.12 18.50
C GLY A 54 -40.15 -28.22 19.25
N SER A 55 -40.62 -27.56 20.31
CA SER A 55 -39.72 -26.89 21.25
C SER A 55 -39.54 -27.77 22.48
N ASP A 56 -38.48 -28.57 22.47
CA ASP A 56 -38.27 -29.65 23.42
C ASP A 56 -37.36 -29.23 24.58
N THR A 57 -37.49 -29.92 25.71
CA THR A 57 -36.54 -29.82 26.83
C THR A 57 -36.00 -31.20 27.14
N LEU A 58 -34.73 -31.42 26.82
CA LEU A 58 -34.01 -32.68 27.05
C LEU A 58 -33.07 -32.52 28.25
N ARG A 59 -33.05 -33.53 29.12
CA ARG A 59 -32.13 -33.60 30.27
C ARG A 59 -31.53 -35.00 30.34
N GLY A 60 -30.23 -35.12 30.12
CA GLY A 60 -29.47 -36.37 30.21
C GLY A 60 -29.51 -36.92 31.62
N GLY A 61 -28.85 -36.24 32.57
CA GLY A 61 -28.86 -36.60 33.98
C GLY A 61 -27.49 -37.00 34.48
N ASN A 62 -27.30 -38.26 34.87
CA ASN A 62 -25.98 -38.78 35.23
C ASN A 62 -25.60 -39.86 34.25
N GLY A 63 -24.38 -39.81 33.73
CA GLY A 63 -23.89 -40.74 32.74
C GLY A 63 -23.38 -39.96 31.53
N ASN A 64 -22.89 -40.68 30.53
CA ASN A 64 -22.48 -40.05 29.28
C ASN A 64 -23.64 -40.17 28.31
N ASP A 65 -24.38 -39.09 28.17
CA ASP A 65 -25.63 -39.02 27.44
C ASP A 65 -25.43 -38.45 26.03
N GLN A 66 -26.32 -38.83 25.10
CA GLN A 66 -26.43 -38.23 23.78
C GLN A 66 -27.79 -37.54 23.67
N LEU A 67 -27.79 -36.25 23.34
CA LEU A 67 -29.00 -35.42 23.25
C LEU A 67 -29.11 -34.78 21.87
N ASP A 68 -30.23 -35.02 21.18
CA ASP A 68 -30.60 -34.34 19.93
C ASP A 68 -31.98 -33.69 20.11
N GLY A 69 -32.05 -32.36 20.04
CA GLY A 69 -33.33 -31.64 20.08
C GLY A 69 -34.18 -31.89 18.82
N GLY A 70 -33.50 -32.13 17.69
CA GLY A 70 -34.13 -32.19 16.39
C GLY A 70 -34.42 -30.82 15.82
N GLY A 71 -35.62 -30.59 15.33
CA GLY A 71 -36.03 -29.32 14.73
C GLY A 71 -36.85 -28.46 15.69
N GLY A 72 -36.41 -27.23 15.96
CA GLY A 72 -37.25 -26.27 16.67
C GLY A 72 -36.49 -25.26 17.51
N GLN A 73 -36.88 -25.10 18.78
CA GLN A 73 -36.16 -24.24 19.73
C GLN A 73 -36.07 -25.02 21.02
N ASP A 74 -34.91 -25.65 21.20
CA ASP A 74 -34.76 -26.72 22.18
C ASP A 74 -33.85 -26.28 23.33
N LEU A 75 -34.08 -26.90 24.49
CA LEU A 75 -33.22 -26.77 25.66
C LEU A 75 -32.58 -28.13 25.95
N LEU A 76 -31.28 -28.25 25.66
CA LEU A 76 -30.50 -29.45 25.88
C LEU A 76 -29.64 -29.26 27.14
N ARG A 77 -29.70 -30.22 28.07
CA ARG A 77 -28.89 -30.23 29.29
C ARG A 77 -28.28 -31.60 29.49
N GLY A 78 -26.97 -31.73 29.33
CA GLY A 78 -26.24 -32.99 29.54
C GLY A 78 -26.37 -33.46 30.97
N GLY A 79 -25.78 -32.72 31.92
CA GLY A 79 -25.84 -33.04 33.33
C GLY A 79 -24.47 -33.40 33.87
N ASN A 80 -24.34 -34.57 34.48
CA ASN A 80 -23.06 -35.08 34.97
C ASN A 80 -22.55 -36.17 34.04
N GLY A 81 -21.30 -36.08 33.61
CA GLY A 81 -20.68 -37.05 32.71
C GLY A 81 -20.17 -36.35 31.47
N ASN A 82 -19.68 -37.11 30.50
CA ASN A 82 -19.21 -36.53 29.25
C ASN A 82 -20.31 -36.70 28.21
N ASP A 83 -21.02 -35.62 27.92
CA ASP A 83 -22.23 -35.64 27.11
C ASP A 83 -21.96 -35.20 25.66
N ASP A 84 -22.71 -35.77 24.72
CA ASP A 84 -22.71 -35.44 23.28
C ASP A 84 -24.03 -34.74 22.92
N LEU A 85 -23.98 -33.41 22.77
CA LEU A 85 -25.14 -32.57 22.51
C LEU A 85 -25.14 -32.17 21.03
N ILE A 86 -26.06 -32.77 20.27
CA ILE A 86 -26.17 -32.61 18.83
C ILE A 86 -26.90 -31.30 18.51
N GLY A 87 -26.18 -30.39 17.86
CA GLY A 87 -26.67 -29.08 17.42
C GLY A 87 -27.45 -29.16 16.10
N SER A 88 -28.69 -29.63 16.20
CA SER A 88 -29.61 -29.79 15.06
C SER A 88 -30.19 -28.44 14.57
N ARG A 89 -31.28 -28.43 13.80
CA ARG A 89 -31.84 -27.17 13.27
C ARG A 89 -32.68 -26.47 14.31
N GLY A 90 -32.46 -25.19 14.51
CA GLY A 90 -33.18 -24.46 15.53
C GLY A 90 -32.37 -23.35 16.14
N ASN A 91 -33.03 -22.59 17.01
CA ASN A 91 -32.32 -21.69 17.90
C ASN A 91 -32.33 -22.31 19.29
N ASP A 92 -31.24 -22.99 19.65
CA ASP A 92 -31.21 -23.88 20.79
C ASP A 92 -30.37 -23.32 21.93
N THR A 93 -30.63 -23.80 23.14
CA THR A 93 -29.78 -23.56 24.30
C THR A 93 -29.15 -24.89 24.71
N VAL A 94 -27.83 -24.97 24.62
CA VAL A 94 -27.05 -26.19 24.80
C VAL A 94 -26.17 -26.02 26.04
N ASN A 95 -26.41 -26.81 27.07
CA ASN A 95 -25.63 -26.78 28.30
C ASN A 95 -25.06 -28.17 28.60
N GLY A 96 -23.74 -28.32 28.57
CA GLY A 96 -23.07 -29.60 28.85
C GLY A 96 -23.25 -29.99 30.31
N GLY A 97 -22.67 -29.21 31.21
CA GLY A 97 -22.82 -29.39 32.65
C GLY A 97 -21.49 -29.70 33.32
N ASP A 98 -21.47 -30.75 34.13
CA ASP A 98 -20.27 -31.22 34.82
C ASP A 98 -19.64 -32.34 33.99
N GLY A 99 -18.48 -32.09 33.37
CA GLY A 99 -17.80 -33.12 32.59
C GLY A 99 -16.85 -32.56 31.56
N ILE A 100 -16.59 -33.34 30.52
CA ILE A 100 -16.04 -32.86 29.25
C ILE A 100 -17.14 -33.07 28.22
N ASP A 101 -17.81 -32.00 27.87
CA ASP A 101 -19.02 -32.05 27.06
C ASP A 101 -18.76 -31.55 25.64
N THR A 102 -19.46 -32.15 24.69
CA THR A 102 -19.30 -31.90 23.25
C THR A 102 -20.55 -31.26 22.68
N ALA A 103 -20.41 -30.07 22.09
CA ALA A 103 -21.41 -29.52 21.17
C ALA A 103 -21.08 -29.98 19.75
N ASN A 104 -21.92 -30.85 19.20
CA ASN A 104 -21.64 -31.61 18.00
C ASN A 104 -22.51 -31.17 16.81
N TYR A 105 -21.89 -30.53 15.82
CA TYR A 105 -22.54 -30.06 14.59
C TYR A 105 -22.09 -30.86 13.36
N ALA A 106 -21.37 -31.97 13.55
CA ALA A 106 -20.67 -32.69 12.47
C ALA A 106 -21.59 -33.10 11.31
N ASP A 107 -22.84 -33.44 11.61
CA ASP A 107 -23.85 -33.93 10.65
C ASP A 107 -24.80 -32.83 10.12
N LEU A 108 -24.60 -31.56 10.50
CA LEU A 108 -25.48 -30.46 10.10
C LEU A 108 -25.45 -30.20 8.58
N GLY A 109 -24.27 -30.36 7.97
CA GLY A 109 -24.05 -30.18 6.54
C GLY A 109 -24.07 -28.73 6.04
N GLU A 110 -24.08 -27.76 6.96
CA GLU A 110 -24.02 -26.31 6.69
C GLU A 110 -22.81 -25.73 7.42
N ILE A 111 -22.17 -24.70 6.86
CA ILE A 111 -21.09 -23.95 7.53
C ILE A 111 -21.63 -23.39 8.85
N ILE A 112 -20.85 -23.54 9.92
CA ILE A 112 -21.10 -22.86 11.20
C ILE A 112 -20.05 -21.79 11.49
N THR A 113 -20.45 -20.78 12.25
CA THR A 113 -19.54 -19.77 12.82
C THR A 113 -19.60 -19.82 14.34
N LEU A 114 -18.47 -20.11 14.99
CA LEU A 114 -18.32 -20.01 16.44
C LEU A 114 -17.94 -18.58 16.81
N GLN A 115 -18.84 -17.88 17.49
CA GLN A 115 -18.66 -16.49 17.90
C GLN A 115 -18.19 -16.40 19.36
N ALA A 116 -17.42 -15.35 19.64
CA ALA A 116 -16.79 -15.08 20.94
C ALA A 116 -17.70 -15.02 22.18
N VAL A 117 -19.01 -14.84 21.99
CA VAL A 117 -20.01 -14.78 23.07
C VAL A 117 -20.65 -16.13 23.39
N GLY A 118 -20.06 -17.24 22.92
CA GLY A 118 -20.62 -18.58 23.11
C GLY A 118 -21.83 -18.83 22.21
N VAL A 119 -21.81 -18.22 21.02
CA VAL A 119 -22.87 -18.36 20.03
C VAL A 119 -22.36 -19.18 18.86
N VAL A 120 -23.13 -20.18 18.45
CA VAL A 120 -22.88 -20.91 17.21
C VAL A 120 -23.93 -20.48 16.20
N ASP A 121 -23.51 -19.70 15.21
CA ASP A 121 -24.36 -19.30 14.09
C ASP A 121 -24.32 -20.40 13.01
N LYS A 122 -25.47 -21.00 12.73
CA LYS A 122 -25.66 -22.06 11.73
C LYS A 122 -26.28 -21.51 10.45
N GLY A 123 -26.25 -20.20 10.25
CA GLY A 123 -26.86 -19.49 9.12
C GLY A 123 -28.36 -19.73 9.04
N ASN A 124 -28.82 -20.34 7.94
CA ASN A 124 -30.24 -20.63 7.74
C ASN A 124 -30.79 -21.72 8.68
N ALA A 125 -29.92 -22.49 9.33
CA ALA A 125 -30.31 -23.52 10.29
C ALA A 125 -30.56 -22.97 11.72
N GLY A 126 -30.33 -21.67 11.95
CA GLY A 126 -30.58 -21.02 13.24
C GLY A 126 -29.30 -20.70 14.02
N THR A 127 -29.43 -20.38 15.30
CA THR A 127 -28.32 -19.95 16.17
C THR A 127 -28.43 -20.60 17.54
N ASP A 128 -27.33 -21.16 18.05
CA ASP A 128 -27.31 -21.77 19.38
C ASP A 128 -26.54 -20.93 20.39
N GLN A 129 -27.00 -20.98 21.65
CA GLN A 129 -26.24 -20.51 22.80
C GLN A 129 -25.62 -21.72 23.49
N ILE A 130 -24.30 -21.73 23.64
CA ILE A 130 -23.57 -22.80 24.31
C ILE A 130 -23.09 -22.36 25.70
N GLU A 131 -23.24 -23.26 26.68
CA GLU A 131 -22.82 -23.06 28.07
C GLU A 131 -22.15 -24.33 28.59
N ASN A 132 -21.06 -24.20 29.36
CA ASN A 132 -20.34 -25.34 29.95
C ASN A 132 -20.04 -26.44 28.91
N ILE A 133 -19.38 -26.06 27.81
CA ILE A 133 -18.95 -26.95 26.73
C ILE A 133 -17.44 -26.81 26.60
N GLU A 134 -16.74 -27.95 26.49
CA GLU A 134 -15.28 -27.99 26.34
C GLU A 134 -14.87 -28.37 24.91
N VAL A 135 -15.71 -29.11 24.18
CA VAL A 135 -15.43 -29.58 22.82
C VAL A 135 -16.50 -29.08 21.86
N ILE A 136 -16.07 -28.46 20.77
CA ILE A 136 -16.97 -27.97 19.71
C ILE A 136 -16.55 -28.63 18.41
N VAL A 137 -17.45 -29.41 17.82
CA VAL A 137 -17.21 -30.10 16.55
C VAL A 137 -18.01 -29.41 15.46
N GLY A 138 -17.32 -28.72 14.53
CA GLY A 138 -17.92 -28.08 13.38
C GLY A 138 -18.46 -29.07 12.35
N ALA A 139 -19.26 -28.56 11.40
CA ALA A 139 -19.87 -29.37 10.36
C ALA A 139 -18.80 -30.02 9.45
N THR A 140 -18.94 -31.31 9.19
CA THR A 140 -17.92 -32.08 8.47
C THR A 140 -17.77 -31.60 7.02
N GLY A 141 -16.52 -31.35 6.60
CA GLY A 141 -16.19 -30.97 5.23
C GLY A 141 -16.72 -29.59 4.82
N GLN A 142 -16.97 -28.71 5.79
CA GLN A 142 -17.32 -27.31 5.59
C GLN A 142 -16.18 -26.42 6.09
N ASP A 143 -16.07 -25.22 5.51
CA ASP A 143 -15.08 -24.22 5.91
C ASP A 143 -15.56 -23.44 7.12
N ASN A 144 -15.75 -24.14 8.26
CA ASN A 144 -16.29 -23.55 9.47
C ASN A 144 -15.38 -22.45 10.02
N VAL A 145 -15.99 -21.43 10.60
CA VAL A 145 -15.34 -20.17 10.99
C VAL A 145 -15.32 -20.05 12.51
N ILE A 146 -14.19 -19.61 13.07
CA ILE A 146 -14.13 -19.03 14.41
C ILE A 146 -14.09 -17.51 14.24
N ASP A 147 -15.03 -16.79 14.85
CA ASP A 147 -15.17 -15.34 14.75
C ASP A 147 -15.01 -14.68 16.13
N GLY A 148 -13.84 -14.06 16.33
CA GLY A 148 -13.46 -13.32 17.52
C GLY A 148 -14.06 -11.91 17.59
N THR A 149 -14.76 -11.45 16.56
CA THR A 149 -15.33 -10.11 16.56
C THR A 149 -16.47 -9.99 17.57
N VAL A 150 -16.40 -8.98 18.44
CA VAL A 150 -17.45 -8.71 19.44
C VAL A 150 -18.02 -7.31 19.31
N SER A 151 -19.35 -7.21 19.29
CA SER A 151 -20.05 -5.94 19.45
C SER A 151 -19.97 -5.49 20.93
N GLY A 152 -18.94 -4.73 21.29
CA GLY A 152 -18.87 -4.13 22.64
C GLY A 152 -17.49 -4.03 23.30
N GLY A 153 -16.40 -4.40 22.62
CA GLY A 153 -15.03 -4.07 23.03
C GLY A 153 -14.56 -4.72 24.34
N ALA A 154 -15.10 -5.88 24.70
CA ALA A 154 -14.74 -6.55 25.95
C ALA A 154 -14.70 -8.07 25.81
N THR A 155 -13.72 -8.59 25.08
CA THR A 155 -13.12 -9.91 25.32
C THR A 155 -11.66 -9.89 24.88
N SER A 156 -10.77 -10.22 25.82
CA SER A 156 -9.76 -11.27 25.71
C SER A 156 -9.25 -11.69 24.32
N ALA A 157 -7.93 -11.71 24.14
CA ALA A 157 -7.27 -12.27 22.96
C ALA A 157 -7.65 -13.74 22.72
N PHE A 158 -7.69 -14.12 21.44
CA PHE A 158 -7.97 -15.44 20.93
C PHE A 158 -6.66 -16.07 20.45
N ASP A 159 -6.17 -17.04 21.21
CA ASP A 159 -5.04 -17.86 20.77
C ASP A 159 -5.59 -19.17 20.20
N ILE A 160 -5.43 -19.36 18.90
CA ILE A 160 -6.00 -20.45 18.12
C ILE A 160 -4.88 -21.25 17.48
N ASP A 161 -4.96 -22.57 17.61
CA ASP A 161 -4.14 -23.52 16.89
C ASP A 161 -5.03 -24.60 16.32
N LEU A 162 -5.43 -24.44 15.05
CA LEU A 162 -6.28 -25.40 14.34
C LEU A 162 -5.56 -26.73 14.09
N SER A 163 -4.23 -26.71 13.96
CA SER A 163 -3.43 -27.94 13.83
C SER A 163 -3.46 -28.77 15.12
N ALA A 164 -3.52 -28.10 16.28
CA ALA A 164 -3.66 -28.71 17.60
C ALA A 164 -5.11 -28.78 18.10
N GLN A 165 -6.08 -28.34 17.29
CA GLN A 165 -7.51 -28.31 17.62
C GLN A 165 -7.80 -27.54 18.92
N SER A 166 -7.14 -26.40 19.12
CA SER A 166 -7.18 -25.66 20.38
C SER A 166 -7.61 -24.21 20.16
N LEU A 167 -8.52 -23.72 21.00
CA LEU A 167 -8.89 -22.31 21.12
C LEU A 167 -8.77 -21.91 22.59
N THR A 168 -7.99 -20.87 22.88
CA THR A 168 -7.88 -20.26 24.20
C THR A 168 -8.42 -18.83 24.15
N VAL A 169 -9.40 -18.55 24.99
CA VAL A 169 -10.00 -17.22 25.13
C VAL A 169 -9.56 -16.62 26.48
N THR A 170 -8.78 -15.54 26.45
CA THR A 170 -8.00 -15.05 27.61
C THR A 170 -8.54 -13.81 28.34
N GLY A 171 -9.32 -13.97 29.42
CA GLY A 171 -9.77 -12.81 30.22
C GLY A 171 -11.23 -12.44 30.00
N ILE A 172 -12.07 -13.45 29.87
CA ILE A 172 -13.53 -13.30 29.88
C ILE A 172 -13.94 -12.80 31.28
N PRO A 173 -14.66 -11.66 31.38
CA PRO A 173 -15.10 -11.12 32.66
C PRO A 173 -15.87 -12.14 33.51
N GLY A 174 -15.34 -12.45 34.70
CA GLY A 174 -15.95 -13.41 35.64
C GLY A 174 -15.62 -14.88 35.39
N LEU A 175 -15.04 -15.25 34.24
CA LEU A 175 -14.63 -16.62 33.91
C LEU A 175 -13.12 -16.80 33.79
N GLY A 176 -12.36 -15.72 33.52
CA GLY A 176 -10.91 -15.80 33.35
C GLY A 176 -10.53 -16.36 31.98
N ASN A 177 -9.60 -17.30 31.94
CA ASN A 177 -9.19 -17.97 30.70
C ASN A 177 -10.02 -19.24 30.51
N VAL A 178 -10.55 -19.43 29.31
CA VAL A 178 -11.34 -20.61 28.94
C VAL A 178 -10.68 -21.26 27.72
N ASN A 179 -10.57 -22.58 27.75
CA ASN A 179 -9.96 -23.37 26.69
C ASN A 179 -11.02 -24.29 26.07
N PHE A 180 -11.02 -24.39 24.76
CA PHE A 180 -11.88 -25.28 23.99
C PHE A 180 -11.04 -26.18 23.09
N THR A 181 -11.49 -27.41 22.91
CA THR A 181 -11.10 -28.22 21.76
C THR A 181 -12.03 -27.89 20.61
N VAL A 182 -11.47 -27.50 19.47
CA VAL A 182 -12.22 -27.13 18.26
C VAL A 182 -11.86 -28.06 17.11
N GLU A 183 -12.85 -28.80 16.62
CA GLU A 183 -12.68 -29.76 15.52
C GLU A 183 -13.43 -29.28 14.27
N ASN A 184 -12.89 -29.59 13.08
CA ASN A 184 -13.45 -29.22 11.78
C ASN A 184 -13.56 -27.70 11.51
N PHE A 185 -12.79 -26.86 12.19
CA PHE A 185 -12.68 -25.43 11.85
C PHE A 185 -11.52 -25.17 10.89
N VAL A 186 -11.73 -24.26 9.94
CA VAL A 186 -10.78 -23.95 8.86
C VAL A 186 -10.44 -22.47 8.86
N ASN A 187 -11.41 -21.59 9.08
CA ASN A 187 -11.21 -20.15 8.94
C ASN A 187 -11.28 -19.45 10.29
N VAL A 188 -10.54 -18.34 10.42
CA VAL A 188 -10.45 -17.58 11.66
C VAL A 188 -10.50 -16.09 11.41
N ILE A 189 -11.37 -15.41 12.14
CA ILE A 189 -11.35 -13.95 12.30
C ILE A 189 -10.94 -13.67 13.75
N GLY A 190 -9.85 -12.94 13.93
CA GLY A 190 -9.33 -12.50 15.21
C GLY A 190 -10.24 -11.49 15.93
N THR A 191 -9.81 -11.12 17.12
CA THR A 191 -10.34 -10.05 17.94
C THR A 191 -9.72 -8.69 17.56
N SER A 192 -9.98 -7.65 18.34
CA SER A 192 -9.28 -6.36 18.19
C SER A 192 -8.00 -6.26 19.03
N ASN A 193 -7.56 -7.35 19.64
CA ASN A 193 -6.36 -7.44 20.46
C ASN A 193 -5.33 -8.31 19.74
N THR A 194 -4.10 -8.32 20.24
CA THR A 194 -3.07 -9.26 19.78
C THR A 194 -3.54 -10.71 19.92
N ASP A 195 -3.66 -11.37 18.78
CA ASP A 195 -4.03 -12.77 18.65
C ASP A 195 -2.89 -13.61 18.06
N THR A 196 -2.86 -14.90 18.40
CA THR A 196 -2.01 -15.89 17.74
C THR A 196 -2.90 -16.89 17.02
N ILE A 197 -2.84 -16.94 15.70
CA ILE A 197 -3.67 -17.79 14.85
C ILE A 197 -2.75 -18.74 14.07
N VAL A 198 -2.91 -20.03 14.30
CA VAL A 198 -2.20 -21.09 13.58
C VAL A 198 -3.21 -21.96 12.83
N GLY A 199 -2.98 -22.12 11.53
CA GLY A 199 -3.77 -22.92 10.61
C GLY A 199 -3.60 -24.41 10.79
N ASN A 200 -4.27 -25.17 9.92
CA ASN A 200 -4.17 -26.62 9.86
C ASN A 200 -3.51 -27.05 8.55
N SER A 201 -3.90 -28.20 8.00
CA SER A 201 -3.34 -28.69 6.73
C SER A 201 -4.24 -28.37 5.52
N SER A 202 -5.28 -27.57 5.73
CA SER A 202 -6.25 -27.16 4.71
C SER A 202 -5.97 -25.71 4.35
N ASP A 203 -6.38 -25.30 3.16
CA ASP A 203 -6.30 -23.89 2.72
C ASP A 203 -7.15 -23.02 3.67
N ASN A 204 -6.48 -22.25 4.53
CA ASN A 204 -7.10 -21.44 5.58
C ASN A 204 -7.28 -19.97 5.13
N LEU A 205 -8.39 -19.35 5.53
CA LEU A 205 -8.63 -17.92 5.40
C LEU A 205 -8.60 -17.24 6.77
N PHE A 206 -7.68 -16.29 6.94
CA PHE A 206 -7.48 -15.55 8.19
C PHE A 206 -7.70 -14.06 8.05
N SER A 207 -8.23 -13.45 9.11
CA SER A 207 -8.18 -12.00 9.31
C SER A 207 -7.81 -11.70 10.75
N GLY A 208 -6.64 -11.08 10.98
CA GLY A 208 -6.20 -10.65 12.32
C GLY A 208 -7.02 -9.50 12.90
N SER A 209 -7.83 -8.80 12.08
CA SER A 209 -8.56 -7.60 12.48
C SER A 209 -7.63 -6.49 13.00
N GLN A 210 -7.86 -5.92 14.19
CA GLN A 210 -6.99 -4.91 14.79
C GLN A 210 -6.13 -5.58 15.86
N GLY A 211 -4.99 -4.99 16.19
CA GLY A 211 -4.03 -5.59 17.10
C GLY A 211 -2.73 -5.88 16.40
N ASN A 212 -1.78 -6.39 17.18
CA ASN A 212 -0.54 -6.90 16.63
C ASN A 212 -0.62 -8.42 16.64
N ASP A 213 -0.92 -9.03 15.51
CA ASP A 213 -1.33 -10.44 15.45
C ASP A 213 -0.21 -11.30 14.89
N THR A 214 -0.25 -12.61 15.16
CA THR A 214 0.60 -13.60 14.49
C THR A 214 -0.29 -14.55 13.71
N LEU A 215 -0.12 -14.57 12.39
CA LEU A 215 -0.87 -15.42 11.47
C LEU A 215 0.08 -16.45 10.86
N ASP A 216 -0.11 -17.72 11.19
CA ASP A 216 0.66 -18.84 10.63
C ASP A 216 -0.27 -19.76 9.85
N GLY A 217 -0.14 -19.85 8.52
CA GLY A 217 -0.95 -20.74 7.68
C GLY A 217 -0.73 -22.22 7.96
N GLY A 218 0.47 -22.59 8.41
CA GLY A 218 0.84 -23.99 8.59
C GLY A 218 1.12 -24.67 7.25
N SER A 219 0.20 -25.47 6.74
CA SER A 219 0.36 -26.18 5.46
C SER A 219 -0.90 -26.05 4.64
N GLY A 220 -0.76 -25.73 3.36
CA GLY A 220 -1.92 -25.45 2.51
C GLY A 220 -1.54 -24.37 1.53
N ASN A 221 -2.54 -23.78 0.87
CA ASN A 221 -2.42 -22.43 0.31
C ASN A 221 -3.27 -21.52 1.18
N ASP A 222 -2.61 -20.77 2.04
CA ASP A 222 -3.25 -20.02 3.12
C ASP A 222 -3.33 -18.54 2.76
N THR A 223 -4.43 -17.90 3.15
CA THR A 223 -4.76 -16.51 2.79
C THR A 223 -4.91 -15.64 4.02
N ALA A 224 -4.21 -14.51 4.05
CA ALA A 224 -4.46 -13.40 4.98
C ALA A 224 -5.30 -12.32 4.29
N ASP A 225 -6.50 -12.05 4.81
CA ASP A 225 -7.49 -11.15 4.24
C ASP A 225 -7.70 -9.88 5.07
N TYR A 226 -7.28 -8.76 4.48
CA TYR A 226 -7.44 -7.41 5.01
C TYR A 226 -8.45 -6.56 4.20
N SER A 227 -9.18 -7.17 3.26
CA SER A 227 -10.11 -6.47 2.35
C SER A 227 -11.09 -5.53 3.07
N ASN A 228 -11.54 -5.94 4.26
CA ASN A 228 -12.52 -5.21 5.07
C ASN A 228 -11.91 -4.29 6.16
N LEU A 229 -10.58 -4.11 6.20
CA LEU A 229 -9.91 -3.30 7.23
C LEU A 229 -10.29 -1.81 7.15
N GLY A 230 -10.59 -1.31 5.95
CA GLY A 230 -11.04 0.07 5.72
C GLY A 230 -9.92 1.12 5.70
N GLN A 231 -8.65 0.70 5.76
CA GLN A 231 -7.48 1.55 5.58
C GLN A 231 -6.34 0.76 4.90
N ALA A 232 -5.45 1.46 4.20
CA ALA A 232 -4.32 0.84 3.51
C ALA A 232 -3.43 0.04 4.47
N ILE A 233 -2.86 -1.04 3.94
CA ILE A 233 -1.81 -1.81 4.59
C ILE A 233 -0.50 -1.70 3.82
N THR A 234 0.62 -1.91 4.51
CA THR A 234 1.93 -2.06 3.90
C THR A 234 2.48 -3.45 4.20
N LEU A 235 2.85 -4.21 3.17
CA LEU A 235 3.60 -5.46 3.32
C LEU A 235 5.10 -5.15 3.37
N GLU A 236 5.72 -5.37 4.52
CA GLU A 236 7.14 -5.14 4.75
C GLU A 236 7.96 -6.44 4.58
N ARG A 237 9.23 -6.28 4.21
CA ARG A 237 10.19 -7.37 3.92
C ARG A 237 10.37 -8.44 5.02
N ALA A 238 9.99 -8.15 6.26
CA ALA A 238 10.12 -9.09 7.39
C ALA A 238 8.93 -10.06 7.54
N GLY A 239 8.02 -10.12 6.55
CA GLY A 239 6.75 -10.80 6.71
C GLY A 239 5.89 -10.07 7.75
N ILE A 240 5.91 -8.74 7.70
CA ILE A 240 5.11 -7.89 8.57
C ILE A 240 4.07 -7.17 7.71
N ILE A 241 2.81 -7.24 8.12
CA ILE A 241 1.75 -6.40 7.58
C ILE A 241 1.57 -5.21 8.53
N ASN A 242 1.98 -4.03 8.09
CA ASN A 242 1.77 -2.80 8.82
C ASN A 242 0.38 -2.24 8.49
N LYS A 243 -0.49 -2.25 9.50
CA LYS A 243 -1.87 -1.76 9.40
C LYS A 243 -1.98 -0.32 9.94
N GLY A 244 -0.88 0.43 10.04
CA GLY A 244 -0.86 1.80 10.57
C GLY A 244 -1.39 1.87 12.01
N THR A 245 -2.47 2.62 12.24
CA THR A 245 -3.04 2.77 13.59
C THR A 245 -3.75 1.52 14.11
N ALA A 246 -4.06 0.54 13.25
CA ALA A 246 -4.69 -0.71 13.63
C ALA A 246 -3.70 -1.77 14.14
N GLY A 247 -2.39 -1.49 14.13
CA GLY A 247 -1.34 -2.41 14.60
C GLY A 247 -0.52 -3.03 13.48
N THR A 248 0.19 -4.12 13.78
CA THR A 248 1.10 -4.81 12.86
C THR A 248 0.99 -6.31 13.00
N ASP A 249 0.84 -7.04 11.89
CA ASP A 249 0.73 -8.50 11.93
C ASP A 249 2.00 -9.16 11.44
N GLN A 250 2.41 -10.24 12.11
CA GLN A 250 3.45 -11.13 11.63
C GLN A 250 2.81 -12.27 10.84
N ILE A 251 3.25 -12.44 9.59
CA ILE A 251 2.78 -13.52 8.71
C ILE A 251 3.85 -14.62 8.59
N LEU A 252 3.41 -15.87 8.73
CA LEU A 252 4.23 -17.08 8.57
C LEU A 252 3.46 -18.08 7.69
N ASN A 253 4.17 -18.80 6.82
CA ASN A 253 3.61 -19.87 5.98
C ASN A 253 2.27 -19.47 5.32
N LEU A 254 2.23 -18.29 4.71
CA LEU A 254 1.07 -17.76 4.01
C LEU A 254 1.44 -17.54 2.55
N GLU A 255 0.58 -17.96 1.63
CA GLU A 255 0.81 -17.86 0.18
C GLU A 255 0.09 -16.66 -0.43
N THR A 256 -1.07 -16.26 0.10
CA THR A 256 -1.89 -15.18 -0.48
C THR A 256 -2.14 -14.07 0.55
N ILE A 257 -1.98 -12.82 0.13
CA ILE A 257 -2.27 -11.63 0.94
C ILE A 257 -3.24 -10.73 0.17
N ILE A 258 -4.40 -10.47 0.75
CA ILE A 258 -5.41 -9.57 0.18
C ILE A 258 -5.38 -8.25 0.92
N GLY A 259 -4.94 -7.18 0.24
CA GLY A 259 -4.94 -5.82 0.75
C GLY A 259 -6.34 -5.22 0.89
N ALA A 260 -6.44 -4.13 1.65
CA ALA A 260 -7.70 -3.45 1.92
C ALA A 260 -8.34 -2.90 0.64
N THR A 261 -9.63 -3.19 0.43
CA THR A 261 -10.29 -2.86 -0.84
C THR A 261 -10.41 -1.34 -1.05
N GLY A 262 -9.99 -0.88 -2.23
CA GLY A 262 -10.07 0.53 -2.62
C GLY A 262 -9.13 1.45 -1.83
N GLN A 263 -8.07 0.90 -1.24
CA GLN A 263 -7.02 1.63 -0.55
C GLN A 263 -5.71 1.54 -1.33
N GLU A 264 -4.81 2.49 -1.10
CA GLU A 264 -3.47 2.51 -1.69
C GLU A 264 -2.53 1.58 -0.91
N ASN A 265 -2.77 0.26 -0.98
CA ASN A 265 -1.92 -0.72 -0.31
C ASN A 265 -0.54 -0.75 -0.98
N ALA A 266 0.49 -0.89 -0.15
CA ALA A 266 1.88 -0.80 -0.58
C ALA A 266 2.70 -2.02 -0.21
N ILE A 267 3.76 -2.27 -0.96
CA ILE A 267 4.82 -3.21 -0.60
C ILE A 267 6.08 -2.39 -0.35
N ASP A 268 6.74 -2.59 0.79
CA ASP A 268 7.88 -1.79 1.20
C ASP A 268 9.10 -2.66 1.58
N GLY A 269 10.11 -2.62 0.71
CA GLY A 269 11.41 -3.27 0.88
C GLY A 269 12.43 -2.42 1.63
N SER A 270 12.16 -1.13 1.84
CA SER A 270 13.09 -0.19 2.47
C SER A 270 13.19 -0.42 3.99
N THR A 271 12.16 -1.00 4.58
CA THR A 271 12.05 -1.33 6.00
C THR A 271 12.39 -2.81 6.28
N GLY A 272 12.84 -3.13 7.51
CA GLY A 272 13.08 -4.52 7.95
C GLY A 272 14.54 -5.00 7.98
N THR A 273 14.74 -6.31 8.25
CA THR A 273 16.05 -6.90 8.61
C THR A 273 17.01 -7.13 7.44
N SER A 274 18.31 -6.93 7.69
CA SER A 274 19.41 -7.24 6.77
C SER A 274 19.47 -8.73 6.42
N GLY A 275 19.71 -9.08 5.15
CA GLY A 275 19.96 -10.46 4.71
C GLY A 275 19.20 -10.88 3.44
N VAL A 276 18.19 -10.11 3.05
CA VAL A 276 17.45 -10.34 1.80
C VAL A 276 18.33 -10.05 0.59
N THR A 277 18.28 -10.95 -0.39
CA THR A 277 19.15 -10.91 -1.58
C THR A 277 18.44 -10.55 -2.87
N SER A 278 17.11 -10.68 -2.92
CA SER A 278 16.26 -10.27 -4.04
C SER A 278 14.88 -9.90 -3.48
N PHE A 279 14.25 -8.90 -4.09
CA PHE A 279 12.94 -8.37 -3.75
C PHE A 279 12.27 -7.90 -5.05
N ASP A 280 11.64 -8.84 -5.74
CA ASP A 280 11.03 -8.59 -7.05
C ASP A 280 9.51 -8.51 -6.90
N ILE A 281 8.91 -7.48 -7.48
CA ILE A 281 7.48 -7.19 -7.42
C ILE A 281 6.93 -7.11 -8.84
N ASP A 282 5.84 -7.83 -9.10
CA ASP A 282 5.06 -7.70 -10.32
C ASP A 282 3.58 -7.56 -9.96
N LEU A 283 3.11 -6.32 -9.89
CA LEU A 283 1.72 -5.99 -9.57
C LEU A 283 0.77 -6.37 -10.71
N SER A 284 1.25 -6.44 -11.96
CA SER A 284 0.45 -6.86 -13.11
C SER A 284 0.08 -8.35 -13.04
N GLN A 285 0.95 -9.14 -12.42
CA GLN A 285 0.77 -10.57 -12.21
C GLN A 285 0.34 -10.91 -10.78
N GLU A 286 0.15 -9.90 -9.91
CA GLU A 286 -0.18 -10.07 -8.50
C GLU A 286 0.84 -10.97 -7.77
N THR A 287 2.13 -10.79 -8.06
CA THR A 287 3.20 -11.60 -7.46
C THR A 287 4.26 -10.76 -6.75
N PHE A 288 4.70 -11.26 -5.60
CA PHE A 288 5.83 -10.71 -4.86
C PHE A 288 6.77 -11.84 -4.43
N THR A 289 8.05 -11.74 -4.80
CA THR A 289 9.08 -12.71 -4.43
C THR A 289 10.20 -12.08 -3.64
N VAL A 290 10.60 -12.75 -2.57
CA VAL A 290 11.63 -12.27 -1.66
C VAL A 290 12.51 -13.43 -1.21
N GLU A 291 13.82 -13.27 -1.38
CA GLU A 291 14.79 -14.32 -1.09
C GLU A 291 15.57 -14.07 0.20
N ASN A 292 15.84 -15.13 0.95
CA ASN A 292 16.66 -15.12 2.17
C ASN A 292 16.12 -14.22 3.30
N ILE A 293 14.80 -14.20 3.53
CA ILE A 293 14.27 -13.61 4.75
C ILE A 293 14.81 -14.40 5.96
N PRO A 294 15.43 -13.75 6.96
CA PRO A 294 15.86 -14.42 8.17
C PRO A 294 14.70 -15.22 8.81
N GLN A 295 14.93 -16.51 9.07
CA GLN A 295 13.96 -17.45 9.65
C GLN A 295 12.82 -17.92 8.72
N LEU A 296 12.46 -17.18 7.67
CA LEU A 296 11.41 -17.56 6.71
C LEU A 296 11.96 -18.14 5.40
N GLY A 297 13.23 -17.91 5.05
CA GLY A 297 13.82 -18.39 3.80
C GLY A 297 13.34 -17.61 2.58
N ASN A 298 13.14 -18.30 1.46
CA ASN A 298 12.61 -17.71 0.23
C ASN A 298 11.09 -17.81 0.26
N GLN A 299 10.42 -16.71 -0.09
CA GLN A 299 8.97 -16.62 -0.09
C GLN A 299 8.48 -16.08 -1.43
N THR A 300 7.29 -16.55 -1.83
CA THR A 300 6.55 -16.09 -3.00
C THR A 300 5.11 -15.92 -2.58
N PHE A 301 4.59 -14.71 -2.70
CA PHE A 301 3.24 -14.35 -2.34
C PHE A 301 2.43 -14.00 -3.58
N GLU A 302 1.17 -14.44 -3.60
CA GLU A 302 0.12 -13.80 -4.38
C GLU A 302 -0.38 -12.57 -3.61
N ILE A 303 -0.39 -11.41 -4.26
CA ILE A 303 -0.68 -10.11 -3.64
C ILE A 303 -1.83 -9.41 -4.35
N ILE A 304 -2.99 -9.36 -3.70
CA ILE A 304 -4.21 -8.80 -4.29
C ILE A 304 -4.48 -7.41 -3.70
N ASN A 305 -4.95 -6.47 -4.52
CA ASN A 305 -5.23 -5.07 -4.16
C ASN A 305 -4.00 -4.21 -3.77
N PHE A 306 -2.79 -4.55 -4.21
CA PHE A 306 -1.61 -3.69 -4.02
C PHE A 306 -1.36 -2.81 -5.25
N VAL A 307 -0.99 -1.56 -5.03
CA VAL A 307 -0.81 -0.56 -6.10
C VAL A 307 0.50 0.23 -5.98
N ASN A 308 1.14 0.24 -4.82
CA ASN A 308 2.39 0.98 -4.61
C ASN A 308 3.50 0.01 -4.19
N ALA A 309 4.74 0.35 -4.54
CA ALA A 309 5.89 -0.49 -4.22
C ALA A 309 7.11 0.37 -3.89
N THR A 310 7.98 -0.12 -3.02
CA THR A 310 9.30 0.48 -2.77
C THR A 310 10.29 -0.67 -2.64
N GLY A 311 11.39 -0.59 -3.38
CA GLY A 311 12.44 -1.59 -3.36
C GLY A 311 13.23 -1.61 -2.04
N THR A 312 14.18 -2.53 -2.00
CA THR A 312 15.28 -2.58 -1.04
C THR A 312 16.41 -1.61 -1.44
N SER A 313 17.57 -1.75 -0.80
CA SER A 313 18.78 -1.01 -1.18
C SER A 313 19.68 -1.80 -2.16
N ASN A 314 19.18 -2.91 -2.68
CA ASN A 314 19.83 -3.72 -3.71
C ASN A 314 19.11 -3.50 -5.04
N ASP A 315 19.65 -4.07 -6.12
CA ASP A 315 19.01 -4.03 -7.43
C ASP A 315 17.66 -4.77 -7.40
N ASP A 316 16.57 -4.05 -7.64
CA ASP A 316 15.21 -4.58 -7.62
C ASP A 316 14.50 -4.40 -8.97
N ASN A 317 13.61 -5.33 -9.31
CA ASN A 317 12.74 -5.22 -10.47
C ASN A 317 11.28 -5.06 -10.02
N ILE A 318 10.69 -3.90 -10.32
CA ILE A 318 9.36 -3.51 -9.89
C ILE A 318 8.50 -3.22 -11.12
N VAL A 319 7.44 -4.00 -11.29
CA VAL A 319 6.45 -3.86 -12.37
C VAL A 319 5.10 -3.45 -11.77
N GLY A 320 4.53 -2.40 -12.32
CA GLY A 320 3.22 -1.84 -12.02
C GLY A 320 2.04 -2.65 -12.55
N ASN A 321 0.86 -2.05 -12.54
CA ASN A 321 -0.37 -2.61 -13.09
C ASN A 321 -1.11 -1.56 -13.92
N GLU A 322 -2.41 -1.74 -14.20
CA GLU A 322 -3.18 -0.75 -15.00
C GLU A 322 -3.64 0.48 -14.18
N SER A 323 -3.21 0.60 -12.92
CA SER A 323 -3.56 1.72 -12.02
C SER A 323 -2.38 2.68 -11.90
N ASN A 324 -2.65 3.92 -11.53
CA ASN A 324 -1.60 4.89 -11.20
C ASN A 324 -0.79 4.40 -9.98
N ASN A 325 0.43 3.92 -10.24
CA ASN A 325 1.34 3.39 -9.24
C ASN A 325 2.32 4.45 -8.75
N VAL A 326 2.72 4.34 -7.48
CA VAL A 326 3.83 5.11 -6.91
C VAL A 326 4.93 4.14 -6.49
N PHE A 327 6.13 4.35 -7.06
CA PHE A 327 7.32 3.58 -6.79
C PHE A 327 8.35 4.40 -6.01
N GLY A 328 8.81 3.88 -4.88
CA GLY A 328 9.88 4.51 -4.10
C GLY A 328 11.24 4.25 -4.73
N GLY A 329 11.97 5.32 -5.06
CA GLY A 329 13.30 5.31 -5.64
C GLY A 329 14.39 5.13 -4.57
N SER A 330 14.72 3.87 -4.29
CA SER A 330 15.70 3.46 -3.27
C SER A 330 17.14 3.44 -3.81
N GLN A 331 18.08 2.81 -3.11
CA GLN A 331 19.43 2.56 -3.63
C GLN A 331 19.44 1.23 -4.39
N GLY A 332 20.41 1.03 -5.28
CA GLY A 332 20.45 -0.14 -6.17
C GLY A 332 20.44 0.30 -7.62
N ASP A 333 20.75 -0.65 -8.52
CA ASP A 333 20.51 -0.49 -9.95
C ASP A 333 19.12 -1.06 -10.29
N ASP A 334 18.08 -0.25 -10.13
CA ASP A 334 16.69 -0.72 -10.14
C ASP A 334 16.06 -0.67 -11.55
N THR A 335 14.97 -1.40 -11.75
CA THR A 335 14.11 -1.26 -12.93
C THR A 335 12.68 -1.04 -12.50
N PHE A 336 12.10 0.06 -12.96
CA PHE A 336 10.70 0.41 -12.76
C PHE A 336 9.96 0.37 -14.09
N ASP A 337 8.87 -0.37 -14.14
CA ASP A 337 8.00 -0.49 -15.31
C ASP A 337 6.56 -0.20 -14.89
N GLY A 338 6.00 0.95 -15.26
CA GLY A 338 4.66 1.38 -14.83
C GLY A 338 3.52 0.61 -15.48
N GLN A 339 3.74 0.01 -16.66
CA GLN A 339 2.71 -0.58 -17.51
C GLN A 339 1.67 0.44 -18.01
N GLY A 340 0.63 0.72 -17.24
CA GLY A 340 -0.43 1.62 -17.70
C GLY A 340 -1.06 2.38 -16.55
N GLY A 341 -1.35 3.65 -16.77
CA GLY A 341 -1.75 4.55 -15.69
C GLY A 341 -1.07 5.89 -15.92
N ASP A 342 -1.11 6.74 -14.89
CA ASP A 342 -0.16 7.85 -14.75
C ASP A 342 0.76 7.50 -13.56
N ASP A 343 1.93 6.95 -13.86
CA ASP A 343 2.81 6.33 -12.87
C ASP A 343 3.89 7.29 -12.38
N THR A 344 4.34 7.08 -11.15
CA THR A 344 5.32 7.96 -10.47
C THR A 344 6.47 7.16 -9.89
N VAL A 345 7.71 7.63 -10.12
CA VAL A 345 8.88 7.19 -9.35
C VAL A 345 9.34 8.35 -8.47
N ASP A 346 9.40 8.10 -7.15
CA ASP A 346 9.64 9.11 -6.12
C ASP A 346 10.97 8.91 -5.41
N TYR A 347 11.93 9.82 -5.65
CA TYR A 347 13.25 9.85 -5.03
C TYR A 347 13.36 10.82 -3.86
N SER A 348 12.25 11.42 -3.40
CA SER A 348 12.22 12.49 -2.40
C SER A 348 13.05 12.16 -1.14
N ASP A 349 13.00 10.90 -0.69
CA ASP A 349 13.68 10.40 0.51
C ASP A 349 15.09 9.83 0.28
N LEU A 350 15.61 9.83 -0.97
CA LEU A 350 16.92 9.26 -1.29
C LEU A 350 18.08 9.99 -0.59
N GLY A 351 17.90 11.30 -0.31
CA GLY A 351 18.86 12.13 0.43
C GLY A 351 20.10 12.55 -0.36
N GLN A 352 20.10 12.37 -1.68
CA GLN A 352 21.16 12.78 -2.60
C GLN A 352 20.58 13.09 -3.98
N ALA A 353 21.19 14.01 -4.71
CA ALA A 353 20.73 14.43 -6.02
C ALA A 353 20.61 13.26 -7.00
N VAL A 354 19.59 13.32 -7.85
CA VAL A 354 19.40 12.42 -8.98
C VAL A 354 19.55 13.17 -10.30
N THR A 355 19.98 12.47 -11.35
CA THR A 355 20.06 13.00 -12.70
C THR A 355 19.22 12.19 -13.66
N LEU A 356 18.24 12.80 -14.31
CA LEU A 356 17.42 12.18 -15.35
C LEU A 356 18.14 12.30 -16.71
N GLU A 357 18.61 11.17 -17.22
CA GLU A 357 19.22 11.08 -18.54
C GLU A 357 18.15 10.86 -19.63
N ARG A 358 18.39 11.38 -20.83
CA ARG A 358 17.46 11.30 -21.99
C ARG A 358 17.02 9.88 -22.42
N GLY A 359 17.58 8.83 -21.84
CA GLY A 359 17.28 7.43 -22.16
C GLY A 359 16.23 6.80 -21.25
N GLY A 360 15.61 7.57 -20.34
CA GLY A 360 14.79 7.00 -19.26
C GLY A 360 15.66 6.32 -18.21
N VAL A 361 16.83 6.91 -17.91
CA VAL A 361 17.74 6.42 -16.87
C VAL A 361 17.87 7.47 -15.79
N ILE A 362 17.74 7.06 -14.53
CA ILE A 362 18.00 7.91 -13.37
C ILE A 362 19.37 7.54 -12.82
N ASN A 363 20.31 8.49 -12.89
CA ASN A 363 21.62 8.34 -12.29
C ASN A 363 21.61 8.88 -10.86
N LYS A 364 21.85 7.99 -9.89
CA LYS A 364 21.91 8.30 -8.45
C LYS A 364 23.37 8.34 -7.97
N GLY A 365 24.35 8.62 -8.83
CA GLY A 365 25.76 8.70 -8.45
C GLY A 365 26.27 7.41 -7.78
N SER A 366 26.62 7.48 -6.49
CA SER A 366 27.09 6.30 -5.74
C SER A 366 25.99 5.34 -5.28
N ALA A 367 24.72 5.73 -5.38
CA ALA A 367 23.58 4.89 -4.98
C ALA A 367 23.06 3.99 -6.10
N GLY A 368 23.65 4.04 -7.30
CA GLY A 368 23.28 3.20 -8.45
C GLY A 368 22.61 3.98 -9.58
N THR A 369 22.05 3.25 -10.53
CA THR A 369 21.34 3.78 -11.70
C THR A 369 20.05 3.01 -11.96
N ASP A 370 18.94 3.71 -12.16
CA ASP A 370 17.66 3.06 -12.42
C ASP A 370 17.23 3.17 -13.87
N ASN A 371 16.58 2.13 -14.37
CA ASN A 371 15.89 2.16 -15.66
C ASN A 371 14.40 2.43 -15.42
N ILE A 372 13.87 3.38 -16.17
CA ILE A 372 12.50 3.86 -16.07
C ILE A 372 11.76 3.53 -17.38
N LEU A 373 10.72 2.73 -17.28
CA LEU A 373 9.90 2.25 -18.40
C LEU A 373 8.43 2.60 -18.13
N GLU A 374 7.75 3.20 -19.11
CA GLU A 374 6.31 3.51 -18.99
C GLU A 374 5.96 4.26 -17.69
N ILE A 375 6.75 5.30 -17.36
CA ILE A 375 6.53 6.18 -16.20
C ILE A 375 6.34 7.61 -16.70
N GLU A 376 5.30 8.27 -16.20
CA GLU A 376 4.95 9.65 -16.57
C GLU A 376 5.52 10.69 -15.62
N THR A 377 5.74 10.36 -14.34
CA THR A 377 6.17 11.35 -13.32
C THR A 377 7.42 10.91 -12.59
N ILE A 378 8.39 11.81 -12.46
CA ILE A 378 9.61 11.60 -11.68
C ILE A 378 9.74 12.72 -10.66
N ILE A 379 9.85 12.35 -9.39
CA ILE A 379 10.08 13.29 -8.28
C ILE A 379 11.53 13.16 -7.83
N GLY A 380 12.30 14.23 -7.96
CA GLY A 380 13.68 14.32 -7.51
C GLY A 380 13.82 14.38 -5.98
N ALA A 381 15.04 14.10 -5.50
CA ALA A 381 15.36 14.10 -4.08
C ALA A 381 15.18 15.48 -3.44
N GLN A 382 14.57 15.54 -2.26
CA GLN A 382 14.23 16.82 -1.64
C GLN A 382 15.46 17.62 -1.20
N GLY A 383 15.47 18.91 -1.57
CA GLY A 383 16.53 19.85 -1.20
C GLY A 383 17.90 19.51 -1.77
N GLN A 384 17.93 18.82 -2.93
CA GLN A 384 19.14 18.48 -3.68
C GLN A 384 19.10 19.13 -5.05
N ASP A 385 20.27 19.36 -5.63
CA ASP A 385 20.42 19.92 -6.98
C ASP A 385 20.17 18.81 -8.02
N ASN A 386 18.90 18.37 -8.16
CA ASN A 386 18.56 17.35 -9.14
C ASN A 386 18.61 17.93 -10.55
N ALA A 387 19.08 17.14 -11.50
CA ALA A 387 19.41 17.61 -12.84
C ALA A 387 18.74 16.79 -13.94
N ILE A 388 18.50 17.40 -15.09
CA ILE A 388 18.17 16.72 -16.33
C ILE A 388 19.41 16.79 -17.23
N ASP A 389 19.90 15.65 -17.71
CA ASP A 389 21.11 15.59 -18.54
C ASP A 389 20.82 14.98 -19.91
N GLY A 390 20.80 15.85 -20.91
CA GLY A 390 20.81 15.50 -22.30
C GLY A 390 22.21 15.10 -22.79
N SER A 391 23.32 15.52 -22.20
CA SER A 391 24.65 15.29 -22.79
C SER A 391 25.07 13.81 -22.81
N THR A 392 24.44 12.99 -21.96
CA THR A 392 24.66 11.56 -21.76
C THR A 392 23.54 10.71 -22.39
N GLY A 393 23.69 9.37 -22.38
CA GLY A 393 22.69 8.44 -22.93
C GLY A 393 22.80 8.11 -24.44
N ILE A 394 21.66 8.13 -25.14
CA ILE A 394 21.50 7.58 -26.51
C ILE A 394 21.92 8.59 -27.59
N SER A 395 22.79 8.15 -28.51
CA SER A 395 23.20 8.96 -29.67
C SER A 395 22.10 9.03 -30.75
N GLY A 396 21.69 10.22 -31.17
CA GLY A 396 20.74 10.41 -32.27
C GLY A 396 20.19 11.84 -32.36
N GLN A 397 19.58 12.19 -33.49
CA GLN A 397 18.88 13.47 -33.62
C GLN A 397 17.53 13.36 -32.89
N THR A 398 17.43 14.03 -31.76
CA THR A 398 16.27 14.03 -30.88
C THR A 398 15.88 15.47 -30.58
N SER A 399 14.58 15.71 -30.41
CA SER A 399 14.12 16.97 -29.81
C SER A 399 14.31 16.82 -28.31
N PHE A 400 14.85 17.84 -27.63
CA PHE A 400 15.01 17.87 -26.19
C PHE A 400 14.45 19.21 -25.70
N VAL A 401 13.36 19.12 -24.94
CA VAL A 401 12.63 20.28 -24.42
C VAL A 401 12.41 20.05 -22.95
N ALA A 402 12.94 20.94 -22.12
CA ALA A 402 12.79 20.88 -20.67
C ALA A 402 12.31 22.24 -20.17
N ASN A 403 11.27 22.23 -19.34
CA ASN A 403 10.68 23.43 -18.78
C ASN A 403 10.32 23.17 -17.32
N LEU A 404 11.23 23.55 -16.43
CA LEU A 404 11.11 23.36 -14.99
C LEU A 404 9.98 24.23 -14.40
N ALA A 405 9.77 25.45 -14.91
CA ALA A 405 8.64 26.29 -14.50
C ALA A 405 7.27 25.62 -14.71
N ASN A 406 7.17 24.70 -15.67
CA ASN A 406 5.97 23.91 -15.92
C ASN A 406 6.13 22.43 -15.53
N GLU A 407 7.25 22.04 -14.90
CA GLU A 407 7.56 20.66 -14.51
C GLU A 407 7.47 19.66 -15.67
N THR A 408 7.90 20.04 -16.88
CA THR A 408 7.81 19.18 -18.07
C THR A 408 9.15 18.87 -18.69
N PHE A 409 9.32 17.63 -19.15
CA PHE A 409 10.47 17.20 -19.92
C PHE A 409 10.05 16.25 -21.05
N THR A 410 10.35 16.63 -22.28
CA THR A 410 9.99 15.87 -23.48
C THR A 410 11.23 15.57 -24.31
N VAL A 411 11.40 14.29 -24.66
CA VAL A 411 12.38 13.84 -25.64
C VAL A 411 11.69 13.09 -26.77
N GLN A 412 11.86 13.56 -28.01
CA GLN A 412 11.23 12.94 -29.18
C GLN A 412 12.23 12.28 -30.11
N ASN A 413 11.79 11.18 -30.75
CA ASN A 413 12.55 10.41 -31.73
C ASN A 413 13.81 9.71 -31.16
N LEU A 414 13.74 9.24 -29.92
CA LEU A 414 14.80 8.44 -29.31
C LEU A 414 14.98 7.13 -30.08
N PRO A 415 16.19 6.82 -30.57
CA PRO A 415 16.45 5.56 -31.27
C PRO A 415 16.12 4.36 -30.39
N GLY A 416 15.11 3.58 -30.80
CA GLY A 416 14.69 2.36 -30.10
C GLY A 416 13.65 2.56 -28.99
N LEU A 417 13.43 3.78 -28.52
CA LEU A 417 12.49 4.09 -27.42
C LEU A 417 11.30 4.98 -27.85
N GLY A 418 11.40 5.69 -28.97
CA GLY A 418 10.29 6.53 -29.44
C GLY A 418 10.27 7.92 -28.80
N ASN A 419 9.13 8.33 -28.26
CA ASN A 419 8.98 9.61 -27.56
C ASN A 419 8.82 9.32 -26.06
N LEU A 420 9.45 10.13 -25.23
CA LEU A 420 9.31 10.11 -23.78
C LEU A 420 8.83 11.50 -23.33
N ASP A 421 7.79 11.51 -22.52
CA ASP A 421 7.19 12.72 -21.95
C ASP A 421 7.07 12.50 -20.44
N PHE A 422 7.74 13.36 -19.66
CA PHE A 422 7.79 13.27 -18.21
C PHE A 422 7.27 14.55 -17.58
N ASN A 423 6.54 14.40 -16.47
CA ASN A 423 6.44 15.41 -15.45
C ASN A 423 7.64 15.28 -14.50
N VAL A 424 8.37 16.36 -14.26
CA VAL A 424 9.61 16.39 -13.49
C VAL A 424 9.48 17.36 -12.33
N VAL A 425 9.45 16.83 -11.12
CA VAL A 425 9.26 17.60 -9.87
C VAL A 425 10.57 17.63 -9.10
N ASN A 426 10.91 18.78 -8.49
CA ASN A 426 12.16 19.01 -7.74
C ASN A 426 13.44 18.92 -8.60
N PHE A 427 13.39 19.26 -9.88
CA PHE A 427 14.59 19.39 -10.73
C PHE A 427 14.93 20.86 -10.91
N VAL A 428 16.21 21.20 -10.81
CA VAL A 428 16.68 22.61 -10.82
C VAL A 428 17.71 22.89 -11.92
N ASP A 429 18.45 21.87 -12.36
CA ASP A 429 19.50 22.03 -13.37
C ASP A 429 19.16 21.30 -14.67
N ILE A 430 19.54 21.90 -15.80
CA ILE A 430 19.35 21.28 -17.12
C ILE A 430 20.63 21.39 -17.94
N THR A 431 21.14 20.25 -18.38
CA THR A 431 22.13 20.15 -19.46
C THR A 431 21.45 19.63 -20.71
N GLY A 432 21.56 20.39 -21.80
CA GLY A 432 21.03 20.08 -23.11
C GLY A 432 21.90 19.08 -23.88
N THR A 433 21.90 19.22 -25.18
CA THR A 433 22.32 18.22 -26.14
C THR A 433 23.39 18.75 -27.08
N SER A 434 23.76 17.98 -28.10
CA SER A 434 24.58 18.50 -29.20
C SER A 434 23.74 19.03 -30.37
N GLN A 435 22.43 19.18 -30.17
CA GLN A 435 21.45 19.70 -31.10
C GLN A 435 20.73 20.91 -30.48
N GLY A 436 19.87 21.58 -31.27
CA GLY A 436 19.10 22.71 -30.78
C GLY A 436 18.05 22.31 -29.75
N ASP A 437 18.11 22.92 -28.57
CA ASP A 437 17.25 22.63 -27.42
C ASP A 437 16.45 23.85 -26.95
N ASP A 438 15.30 23.61 -26.31
CA ASP A 438 14.51 24.65 -25.64
C ASP A 438 14.48 24.34 -24.14
N LEU A 439 15.22 25.13 -23.35
CA LEU A 439 15.43 24.95 -21.92
C LEU A 439 14.85 26.14 -21.14
N VAL A 440 14.03 25.86 -20.15
CA VAL A 440 13.42 26.86 -19.28
C VAL A 440 13.60 26.43 -17.83
N GLY A 441 14.21 27.28 -17.00
CA GLY A 441 14.30 27.09 -15.56
C GLY A 441 12.99 27.44 -14.86
N ASP A 442 13.01 27.50 -13.52
CA ASP A 442 11.86 27.77 -12.67
C ASP A 442 12.05 29.07 -11.86
N ALA A 443 11.77 29.04 -10.56
CA ALA A 443 11.96 30.19 -9.67
C ALA A 443 13.14 29.99 -8.70
N GLU A 444 13.83 28.85 -8.79
CA GLU A 444 15.03 28.53 -8.02
C GLU A 444 16.29 29.05 -8.74
N GLU A 445 17.48 28.86 -8.14
CA GLU A 445 18.73 29.20 -8.84
C GLU A 445 19.07 28.06 -9.80
N ASN A 446 18.82 28.24 -11.10
CA ASN A 446 18.99 27.19 -12.09
C ASN A 446 20.34 27.28 -12.83
N GLU A 447 20.94 26.13 -13.14
CA GLU A 447 22.04 26.04 -14.10
C GLU A 447 21.55 25.42 -15.43
N LEU A 448 21.50 26.25 -16.48
CA LEU A 448 21.08 25.86 -17.83
C LEU A 448 22.29 25.82 -18.78
N ARG A 449 22.52 24.67 -19.42
CA ARG A 449 23.63 24.47 -20.37
C ARG A 449 23.10 23.98 -21.71
N GLY A 450 23.25 24.75 -22.79
CA GLY A 450 22.80 24.35 -24.13
C GLY A 450 23.73 23.33 -24.81
N GLU A 451 24.99 23.25 -24.37
CA GLU A 451 26.05 22.40 -24.91
C GLU A 451 26.40 22.70 -26.38
N GLY A 452 25.57 22.32 -27.35
CA GLY A 452 25.69 22.93 -28.66
C GLY A 452 24.54 22.63 -29.58
N GLY A 453 24.38 23.45 -30.61
CA GLY A 453 23.16 23.43 -31.39
C GLY A 453 22.74 24.83 -31.74
N ARG A 454 21.45 25.09 -31.58
CA ARG A 454 20.88 26.42 -31.69
C ARG A 454 19.82 26.49 -30.61
N ASP A 455 20.24 26.93 -29.45
CA ASP A 455 19.50 26.69 -28.22
C ASP A 455 18.71 27.93 -27.81
N THR A 456 17.57 27.72 -27.16
CA THR A 456 16.80 28.76 -26.48
C THR A 456 16.85 28.47 -24.99
N LEU A 457 17.52 29.33 -24.22
CA LEU A 457 17.65 29.19 -22.77
C LEU A 457 16.96 30.36 -22.09
N VAL A 458 16.05 30.06 -21.17
CA VAL A 458 15.33 31.04 -20.35
C VAL A 458 15.53 30.64 -18.89
N GLY A 459 16.24 31.45 -18.10
CA GLY A 459 16.52 31.19 -16.68
C GLY A 459 15.23 31.13 -15.88
N GLY A 460 14.59 32.27 -15.67
CA GLY A 460 13.35 32.33 -14.90
C GLY A 460 13.48 33.39 -13.80
N ALA A 461 12.95 33.08 -12.63
CA ALA A 461 13.25 33.86 -11.44
C ALA A 461 14.36 33.15 -10.66
N GLY A 462 15.12 33.88 -9.84
CA GLY A 462 16.32 33.33 -9.18
C GLY A 462 17.61 33.92 -9.74
N ASN A 463 18.76 33.48 -9.20
CA ASN A 463 20.07 33.88 -9.70
C ASN A 463 20.59 32.77 -10.62
N ASP A 464 20.31 32.89 -11.92
CA ASP A 464 20.54 31.79 -12.83
C ASP A 464 21.94 31.79 -13.43
N ARG A 465 22.36 30.62 -13.90
CA ARG A 465 23.57 30.47 -14.71
C ARG A 465 23.22 29.87 -16.06
N ILE A 466 23.44 30.65 -17.12
CA ILE A 466 23.03 30.30 -18.47
C ILE A 466 24.26 30.21 -19.36
N PHE A 467 24.50 29.01 -19.90
CA PHE A 467 25.62 28.70 -20.78
C PHE A 467 25.10 28.26 -22.16
N GLY A 468 25.25 29.10 -23.18
CA GLY A 468 24.78 28.81 -24.55
C GLY A 468 25.51 27.61 -25.18
N GLY A 469 26.83 27.64 -25.19
CA GLY A 469 27.65 26.51 -25.62
C GLY A 469 28.22 26.73 -27.02
N ARG A 470 28.07 25.76 -27.92
CA ARG A 470 28.46 25.92 -29.33
C ARG A 470 27.24 26.16 -30.17
N GLY A 471 27.09 27.31 -30.79
CA GLY A 471 25.89 27.47 -31.59
C GLY A 471 25.58 28.88 -32.00
N ARG A 472 24.27 29.11 -32.11
CA ARG A 472 23.70 30.45 -32.19
C ARG A 472 22.56 30.41 -31.21
N ASP A 473 22.85 30.81 -30.01
CA ASP A 473 21.99 30.51 -28.88
C ASP A 473 21.28 31.79 -28.48
N ARG A 474 20.06 31.67 -27.95
CA ARG A 474 19.27 32.78 -27.46
C ARG A 474 19.15 32.62 -25.95
N LEU A 475 19.74 33.55 -25.21
CA LEU A 475 19.90 33.46 -23.75
C LEU A 475 19.11 34.60 -23.08
N THR A 476 18.20 34.25 -22.18
CA THR A 476 17.37 35.20 -21.42
C THR A 476 17.44 34.80 -19.95
N GLY A 477 17.90 35.66 -19.05
CA GLY A 477 17.98 35.31 -17.63
C GLY A 477 16.64 35.34 -16.90
N VAL A 478 15.74 36.24 -17.27
CA VAL A 478 14.49 36.47 -16.51
C VAL A 478 13.28 35.60 -16.92
N ASP A 479 12.29 35.52 -16.03
CA ASP A 479 10.93 35.02 -16.29
C ASP A 479 10.09 36.02 -17.10
N LEU A 480 9.79 35.66 -18.35
CA LEU A 480 8.97 36.42 -19.29
C LEU A 480 7.50 36.55 -18.88
N ASN A 481 7.02 35.74 -17.93
CA ASN A 481 5.63 35.73 -17.49
C ASN A 481 5.39 36.50 -16.18
N SER A 482 6.45 36.98 -15.52
CA SER A 482 6.35 37.71 -14.25
C SER A 482 5.74 39.11 -14.42
N ALA A 483 4.92 39.52 -13.43
CA ALA A 483 4.38 40.88 -13.34
C ALA A 483 5.42 41.92 -12.89
N ASN A 484 6.54 41.46 -12.32
CA ASN A 484 7.76 42.21 -12.01
C ASN A 484 8.96 41.33 -12.38
N PRO A 485 9.38 41.28 -13.65
CA PRO A 485 10.64 40.65 -14.04
C PRO A 485 11.80 41.34 -13.29
N GLY A 486 12.78 40.58 -12.76
CA GLY A 486 14.02 41.15 -12.23
C GLY A 486 13.91 41.81 -10.85
N ALA A 487 13.37 41.14 -9.84
CA ALA A 487 13.30 41.70 -8.48
C ALA A 487 14.48 41.26 -7.60
N GLY A 488 15.70 41.72 -7.92
CA GLY A 488 16.89 41.51 -7.09
C GLY A 488 17.73 40.29 -7.46
N GLU A 489 17.76 39.96 -8.75
CA GLU A 489 18.36 38.75 -9.31
C GLU A 489 19.67 39.10 -10.04
N ILE A 490 20.67 38.23 -9.97
CA ILE A 490 21.92 38.38 -10.71
C ILE A 490 22.14 37.13 -11.54
N ASP A 491 21.80 37.23 -12.81
CA ASP A 491 21.97 36.14 -13.77
C ASP A 491 23.34 36.18 -14.40
N ILE A 492 24.04 35.05 -14.37
CA ILE A 492 25.31 34.88 -15.06
C ILE A 492 25.03 34.31 -16.44
N ILE A 493 25.32 35.08 -17.49
CA ILE A 493 25.10 34.69 -18.88
C ILE A 493 26.43 34.52 -19.60
N ASN A 494 26.59 33.39 -20.26
CA ASN A 494 27.80 33.03 -21.00
C ASN A 494 27.42 32.43 -22.36
N GLY A 495 27.69 33.17 -23.44
CA GLY A 495 27.45 32.70 -24.82
C GLY A 495 28.29 31.46 -25.16
N ASN A 496 29.54 31.43 -24.71
CA ASN A 496 30.58 30.53 -25.21
C ASN A 496 30.81 30.73 -26.72
N ASN A 497 31.10 29.66 -27.46
CA ASN A 497 31.52 29.80 -28.86
C ASN A 497 30.31 29.86 -29.78
N GLY A 498 29.95 31.04 -30.27
CA GLY A 498 28.79 31.12 -31.13
C GLY A 498 28.61 32.44 -31.82
N ARG A 499 27.39 32.62 -32.32
CA ARG A 499 26.85 33.95 -32.61
C ARG A 499 25.60 34.07 -31.78
N ASP A 500 25.76 34.52 -30.55
CA ASP A 500 24.71 34.36 -29.56
C ASP A 500 23.91 35.65 -29.42
N THR A 501 22.68 35.51 -28.94
CA THR A 501 21.77 36.63 -28.72
C THR A 501 21.38 36.64 -27.25
N ILE A 502 21.87 37.65 -26.53
CA ILE A 502 21.53 37.90 -25.13
C ILE A 502 20.35 38.86 -25.10
N VAL A 503 19.29 38.49 -24.38
CA VAL A 503 18.02 39.22 -24.35
C VAL A 503 17.84 39.90 -23.00
N LEU A 504 17.77 41.24 -23.01
CA LEU A 504 17.61 42.05 -21.79
C LEU A 504 16.26 42.80 -21.76
N GLY A 505 15.38 42.53 -22.74
CA GLY A 505 14.02 43.05 -22.81
C GLY A 505 13.20 42.44 -23.95
N ASP A 506 11.89 42.66 -23.94
CA ASP A 506 10.98 42.36 -25.06
C ASP A 506 10.41 43.64 -25.67
N GLY A 507 9.62 43.57 -26.75
CA GLY A 507 9.05 44.78 -27.38
C GLY A 507 8.13 45.65 -26.50
N SER A 508 7.91 45.31 -25.22
CA SER A 508 7.10 46.06 -24.26
C SER A 508 7.82 46.42 -22.95
N ASN A 509 8.82 45.66 -22.51
CA ASN A 509 9.39 45.73 -21.17
C ASN A 509 10.92 45.55 -21.15
N VAL A 510 11.58 46.29 -20.25
CA VAL A 510 12.97 46.03 -19.85
C VAL A 510 12.92 44.98 -18.75
N PHE A 511 13.76 43.95 -18.85
CA PHE A 511 13.74 42.84 -17.91
C PHE A 511 14.48 43.14 -16.61
N TYR A 512 15.61 43.82 -16.69
CA TYR A 512 16.40 44.19 -15.53
C TYR A 512 16.19 45.69 -15.21
N SER A 513 15.61 46.04 -14.05
CA SER A 513 15.41 47.46 -13.66
C SER A 513 15.18 47.66 -12.15
N PHE A 514 15.69 48.75 -11.57
CA PHE A 514 15.77 48.93 -10.11
C PHE A 514 14.64 49.77 -9.50
N ASN A 515 14.14 49.29 -8.36
CA ASN A 515 13.49 50.10 -7.31
C ASN A 515 13.94 49.68 -5.88
N GLY A 516 15.12 49.06 -5.71
CA GLY A 516 15.66 48.76 -4.36
C GLY A 516 16.57 47.55 -4.19
N SER A 517 16.68 46.64 -5.17
CA SER A 517 17.44 45.38 -5.11
C SER A 517 18.34 45.21 -6.35
N SER A 518 19.59 44.77 -6.16
CA SER A 518 20.67 44.71 -7.17
C SER A 518 20.40 43.69 -8.29
N ASP A 519 19.59 44.11 -9.26
CA ASP A 519 19.11 43.29 -10.37
C ASP A 519 19.84 43.61 -11.68
N PHE A 520 20.57 42.64 -12.27
CA PHE A 520 21.28 42.82 -13.56
C PHE A 520 21.80 41.50 -14.14
N ALA A 521 22.03 41.45 -15.44
CA ALA A 521 22.75 40.35 -16.09
C ALA A 521 24.29 40.55 -16.03
N ASP A 522 25.02 39.60 -15.44
CA ASP A 522 26.48 39.50 -15.54
C ASP A 522 26.86 38.65 -16.77
N ILE A 523 27.27 39.33 -17.84
CA ILE A 523 27.66 38.72 -19.10
C ILE A 523 29.16 38.40 -19.06
N GLN A 524 29.48 37.13 -18.90
CA GLN A 524 30.85 36.67 -18.67
C GLN A 524 31.60 36.23 -19.93
N ASP A 525 30.89 35.98 -21.03
CA ASP A 525 31.49 35.67 -22.33
C ASP A 525 30.66 36.34 -23.44
N PHE A 526 31.27 37.32 -24.11
CA PHE A 526 30.64 38.10 -25.17
C PHE A 526 31.66 38.42 -26.26
N GLU A 527 31.49 37.80 -27.43
CA GLU A 527 32.32 38.01 -28.60
C GLU A 527 31.88 39.25 -29.40
N THR A 528 32.55 40.37 -29.15
CA THR A 528 32.32 41.63 -29.87
C THR A 528 32.29 41.44 -31.40
N GLY A 529 31.22 41.88 -32.06
CA GLY A 529 31.03 41.76 -33.51
C GLY A 529 30.59 40.38 -34.00
N GLN A 530 30.40 39.41 -33.11
CA GLN A 530 29.78 38.11 -33.39
C GLN A 530 28.45 37.97 -32.67
N ASP A 531 28.42 38.32 -31.40
CA ASP A 531 27.25 38.24 -30.55
C ASP A 531 26.41 39.51 -30.62
N THR A 532 25.18 39.39 -30.14
CA THR A 532 24.17 40.44 -30.21
C THR A 532 23.48 40.59 -28.87
N ILE A 533 23.13 41.84 -28.54
CA ILE A 533 22.34 42.19 -27.35
C ILE A 533 21.00 42.74 -27.84
N GLU A 534 19.91 42.13 -27.40
CA GLU A 534 18.54 42.56 -27.70
C GLU A 534 18.00 43.40 -26.54
N LEU A 535 17.66 44.66 -26.84
CA LEU A 535 17.14 45.66 -25.93
C LEU A 535 15.74 46.10 -26.36
N THR A 536 14.86 46.42 -25.41
CA THR A 536 13.54 46.98 -25.68
C THR A 536 13.57 48.47 -25.98
N GLY A 537 12.68 48.96 -26.84
CA GLY A 537 12.48 50.41 -26.97
C GLY A 537 13.54 51.10 -27.84
N ASN A 538 13.79 52.40 -27.61
CA ASN A 538 14.67 53.19 -28.46
C ASN A 538 16.08 53.27 -27.88
N SER A 539 17.07 53.52 -28.73
CA SER A 539 18.47 53.74 -28.30
C SER A 539 18.67 54.90 -27.33
N GLY A 540 17.72 55.84 -27.23
CA GLY A 540 17.75 56.93 -26.25
C GLY A 540 17.36 56.51 -24.83
N ASP A 541 16.74 55.34 -24.68
CA ASP A 541 16.29 54.80 -23.39
C ASP A 541 17.46 54.23 -22.58
N TYR A 542 18.65 54.12 -23.19
CA TYR A 542 19.85 53.57 -22.59
C TYR A 542 21.05 54.50 -22.71
N PHE A 543 22.00 54.37 -21.78
CA PHE A 543 23.35 54.87 -21.96
C PHE A 543 24.39 53.80 -21.62
N PHE A 544 25.59 54.00 -22.13
CA PHE A 544 26.69 53.05 -22.07
C PHE A 544 27.89 53.72 -21.41
N ASN A 545 28.68 52.97 -20.64
CA ASN A 545 29.94 53.49 -20.12
C ASN A 545 30.96 53.70 -21.26
N SER A 546 32.05 54.45 -20.99
CA SER A 546 33.01 54.83 -22.03
C SER A 546 33.72 53.65 -22.70
N ASP A 547 33.79 52.54 -21.97
CA ASP A 547 34.56 51.36 -22.37
C ASP A 547 33.63 50.26 -22.90
N ASN A 548 32.32 50.53 -23.03
CA ASN A 548 31.25 49.63 -23.46
C ASN A 548 31.26 48.27 -22.72
N THR A 549 31.44 48.31 -21.41
CA THR A 549 31.40 47.12 -20.53
C THR A 549 30.18 47.13 -19.60
N ALA A 550 29.29 48.10 -19.71
CA ALA A 550 28.07 48.16 -18.93
C ALA A 550 26.96 48.93 -19.65
N ILE A 551 25.73 48.46 -19.50
CA ILE A 551 24.52 49.07 -20.05
C ILE A 551 23.66 49.58 -18.91
N PHE A 552 23.18 50.81 -19.04
CA PHE A 552 22.35 51.46 -18.04
C PHE A 552 21.06 52.02 -18.65
N LEU A 553 20.00 52.07 -17.84
CA LEU A 553 18.76 52.78 -18.18
C LEU A 553 18.92 54.29 -18.03
N SER A 554 18.59 55.05 -19.07
CA SER A 554 18.67 56.52 -19.07
C SER A 554 17.67 57.19 -18.12
N ALA A 555 16.56 56.52 -17.81
CA ALA A 555 15.51 57.09 -16.97
C ALA A 555 15.96 57.31 -15.51
N ASN A 556 16.82 56.43 -15.01
CA ASN A 556 17.15 56.32 -13.58
C ASN A 556 18.63 55.95 -13.29
N ASN A 557 19.44 55.67 -14.31
CA ASN A 557 20.84 55.23 -14.22
C ASN A 557 21.04 53.84 -13.61
N ASP A 558 20.05 52.96 -13.72
CA ASP A 558 20.17 51.60 -13.23
C ASP A 558 21.07 50.77 -14.14
N LEU A 559 21.93 49.96 -13.55
CA LEU A 559 22.70 48.94 -14.27
C LEU A 559 21.74 47.82 -14.66
N ILE A 560 21.75 47.43 -15.94
CA ILE A 560 20.91 46.33 -16.44
C ILE A 560 21.74 45.15 -16.97
N ALA A 561 22.98 45.42 -17.38
CA ALA A 561 23.94 44.40 -17.74
C ALA A 561 25.37 44.90 -17.53
N GLU A 562 26.22 44.02 -17.01
CA GLU A 562 27.67 44.20 -16.87
C GLU A 562 28.39 43.15 -17.72
N PHE A 563 29.51 43.52 -18.33
CA PHE A 563 30.35 42.62 -19.13
C PHE A 563 31.66 42.38 -18.39
N THR A 564 31.72 41.29 -17.62
CA THR A 564 32.87 41.00 -16.76
C THR A 564 34.12 40.59 -17.55
N ASN A 565 33.96 39.88 -18.69
CA ASN A 565 35.07 39.56 -19.60
C ASN A 565 34.74 39.89 -21.07
N GLY A 566 34.34 41.13 -21.34
CA GLY A 566 34.05 41.54 -22.71
C GLY A 566 33.76 43.02 -22.85
N SER A 567 33.42 43.42 -24.07
CA SER A 567 32.84 44.74 -24.37
C SER A 567 31.98 44.62 -25.63
N PHE A 568 31.02 45.51 -25.81
CA PHE A 568 30.21 45.55 -27.03
C PHE A 568 30.54 46.74 -27.92
N ASN A 569 30.18 46.62 -29.19
CA ASN A 569 30.11 47.74 -30.13
C ASN A 569 28.66 48.12 -30.42
N GLN A 570 28.46 49.32 -30.94
CA GLN A 570 27.11 49.78 -31.32
C GLN A 570 26.43 48.91 -32.39
N GLY A 571 27.20 48.17 -33.20
CA GLY A 571 26.69 47.22 -34.18
C GLY A 571 26.17 45.92 -33.58
N ASP A 572 26.50 45.65 -32.32
CA ASP A 572 26.09 44.44 -31.59
C ASP A 572 24.74 44.65 -30.89
N LEU A 573 24.21 45.89 -30.88
CA LEU A 573 22.95 46.23 -30.24
C LEU A 573 21.78 46.14 -31.23
N ILE A 574 20.75 45.38 -30.87
CA ILE A 574 19.46 45.35 -31.55
C ILE A 574 18.41 45.95 -30.62
N PHE A 575 17.61 46.86 -31.17
CA PHE A 575 16.47 47.47 -30.48
C PHE A 575 15.18 46.91 -31.09
N VAL A 576 14.34 46.29 -30.26
CA VAL A 576 13.08 45.62 -30.65
C VAL A 576 11.84 46.37 -30.19
#